data_AF-A0A1F9Y8F0-F1
#
_entry.id   AF-A0A1F9Y8F0-F1
#
_cell.length_a   1.000
_cell.length_b   1.000
_cell.length_c   1.000
_cell.angle_alpha   90.00
_cell.angle_beta   90.00
_cell.angle_gamma   90.00
#
_symmetry.space_group_name_H-M   'P 1'
#
loop_
_entity.id
_entity.type
_entity.pdbx_description
1 polymer ?
#
loop_
_entity_poly.entity_id
_entity_poly.type
_entity_poly.pdbx_seq_one_letter_code
_entity_poly.pdbx_strand_id
1 'polypeptide(L)'
;MLMRPEENVLLPAMKLSEHLSSEELVCRCGKCELSDPAVVARHVHPQLVEKFEELRLALKVPIRINRGVSCWDHHVAIYKQQYLTTWDLHVTRDSRHLVRGEFFSAIDWYPSGSAELFYAAMTAAYFRFSAIILYRNFIHADVGQRNNVVFIRK
;
A
#
# COMPACT_ATOMS: atom_id res chain seq x y z
N MET A 1 7.74 31.17 11.96
CA MET A 1 8.87 30.78 11.10
C MET A 1 8.27 30.09 9.88
N LEU A 2 8.14 30.81 8.77
CA LEU A 2 7.49 30.35 7.55
C LEU A 2 8.41 29.33 6.86
N MET A 3 7.93 28.09 6.68
CA MET A 3 8.66 27.10 5.88
C MET A 3 8.76 27.62 4.43
N ARG A 4 9.97 27.55 3.87
CA ARG A 4 10.25 27.97 2.49
C ARG A 4 9.53 27.03 1.52
N PRO A 5 9.07 27.52 0.35
CA PRO A 5 8.58 26.65 -0.71
C PRO A 5 9.80 25.92 -1.26
N GLU A 6 10.06 24.71 -0.76
CA GLU A 6 10.95 23.81 -1.46
C GLU A 6 10.32 23.54 -2.82
N GLU A 7 11.09 23.78 -3.87
CA GLU A 7 10.74 23.42 -5.23
C GLU A 7 10.22 21.97 -5.19
N ASN A 8 8.95 21.77 -5.53
CA ASN A 8 8.39 20.44 -5.75
C ASN A 8 9.12 19.85 -6.97
N VAL A 9 10.33 19.33 -6.74
CA VAL A 9 11.07 18.56 -7.72
C VAL A 9 10.27 17.27 -7.91
N LEU A 10 9.42 17.29 -8.93
CA LEU A 10 8.64 16.13 -9.31
C LEU A 10 9.62 15.03 -9.73
N LEU A 11 9.65 13.94 -8.95
CA LEU A 11 10.41 12.75 -9.33
C LEU A 11 9.96 12.28 -10.72
N PRO A 12 10.85 11.77 -11.57
CA PRO A 12 10.47 11.19 -12.83
C PRO A 12 9.54 9.99 -12.59
N ALA A 13 8.53 9.82 -13.44
CA ALA A 13 7.65 8.65 -13.35
C ALA A 13 8.47 7.38 -13.57
N MET A 14 8.42 6.44 -12.62
CA MET A 14 9.07 5.15 -12.80
C MET A 14 8.15 4.21 -13.58
N LYS A 15 8.74 3.40 -14.46
CA LYS A 15 8.06 2.19 -14.93
C LYS A 15 7.92 1.26 -13.72
N LEU A 16 6.70 0.79 -13.46
CA LEU A 16 6.42 -0.15 -12.37
C LEU A 16 6.91 -1.54 -12.77
N SER A 17 6.01 -2.48 -13.07
CA SER A 17 6.36 -3.80 -13.60
C SER A 17 5.36 -4.22 -14.68
N GLU A 18 5.55 -5.41 -15.25
CA GLU A 18 4.62 -5.97 -16.24
C GLU A 18 3.24 -6.23 -15.61
N HIS A 19 3.22 -6.67 -14.34
CA HIS A 19 1.99 -7.07 -13.66
C HIS A 19 1.55 -6.10 -12.58
N LEU A 20 2.13 -4.91 -12.42
CA LEU A 20 1.67 -3.90 -11.47
C LEU A 20 1.50 -2.56 -12.18
N SER A 21 0.27 -2.06 -12.23
CA SER A 21 -0.03 -0.77 -12.85
C SER A 21 -0.29 0.32 -11.80
N SER A 22 0.01 1.59 -12.12
CA SER A 22 -0.18 2.68 -11.17
C SER A 22 -1.66 2.99 -10.95
N GLU A 23 -2.52 2.64 -11.90
CA GLU A 23 -3.98 2.73 -11.80
C GLU A 23 -4.52 1.89 -10.64
N GLU A 24 -3.90 0.75 -10.33
CA GLU A 24 -4.29 -0.11 -9.20
C GLU A 24 -3.93 0.51 -7.85
N LEU A 25 -2.94 1.42 -7.84
CA LEU A 25 -2.31 1.98 -6.65
C LEU A 25 -2.84 3.36 -6.26
N VAL A 26 -3.67 4.00 -7.10
CA VAL A 26 -4.13 5.37 -6.86
C VAL A 26 -4.96 5.52 -5.58
N CYS A 27 -4.94 6.72 -5.02
CA CYS A 27 -5.86 7.13 -3.97
C CYS A 27 -7.28 7.17 -4.55
N ARG A 28 -8.18 6.35 -4.00
CA ARG A 28 -9.56 6.22 -4.50
C ARG A 28 -10.52 7.31 -4.02
N CYS A 29 -10.02 8.40 -3.45
CA CYS A 29 -10.89 9.52 -3.07
C CYS A 29 -11.35 10.34 -4.29
N GLY A 30 -10.63 10.24 -5.41
CA GLY A 30 -10.95 10.93 -6.67
C GLY A 30 -10.78 12.45 -6.64
N LYS A 31 -10.17 13.00 -5.59
CA LYS A 31 -10.12 14.46 -5.34
C LYS A 31 -8.71 15.00 -5.06
N CYS A 32 -7.75 14.15 -4.71
CA CYS A 32 -6.37 14.57 -4.47
C CYS A 32 -5.47 14.25 -5.68
N GLU A 33 -4.30 14.88 -5.75
CA GLU A 33 -3.27 14.60 -6.76
C GLU A 33 -2.87 13.11 -6.84
N LEU A 34 -2.88 12.40 -5.71
CA LEU A 34 -2.60 10.96 -5.64
C LEU A 34 -3.69 10.09 -6.28
N SER A 35 -4.75 10.70 -6.84
CA SER A 35 -5.75 10.00 -7.66
C SER A 35 -5.30 9.89 -9.13
N ASP A 36 -4.22 10.59 -9.51
CA ASP A 36 -3.60 10.53 -10.83
C ASP A 36 -2.55 9.39 -10.88
N PRO A 37 -2.72 8.38 -11.76
CA PRO A 37 -1.74 7.30 -11.94
C PRO A 37 -0.32 7.79 -12.27
N ALA A 38 -0.17 8.91 -12.99
CA ALA A 38 1.12 9.46 -13.38
C ALA A 38 1.88 10.06 -12.18
N VAL A 39 1.15 10.61 -11.21
CA VAL A 39 1.71 11.09 -9.93
C VAL A 39 2.07 9.90 -9.05
N VAL A 40 1.18 8.91 -8.93
CA VAL A 40 1.38 7.72 -8.08
C VAL A 40 2.61 6.92 -8.51
N ALA A 41 2.86 6.80 -9.81
CA ALA A 41 4.05 6.14 -10.34
C ALA A 41 5.37 6.77 -9.88
N ARG A 42 5.37 8.00 -9.37
CA ARG A 42 6.57 8.68 -8.86
C ARG A 42 6.81 8.42 -7.37
N HIS A 43 5.78 7.97 -6.67
CA HIS A 43 5.76 7.86 -5.22
C HIS A 43 5.67 6.42 -4.71
N VAL A 44 5.69 5.40 -5.57
CA VAL A 44 5.73 4.02 -5.09
C VAL A 44 7.16 3.62 -4.75
N HIS A 45 7.35 2.97 -3.60
CA HIS A 45 8.66 2.48 -3.20
C HIS A 45 9.14 1.37 -4.17
N PRO A 46 10.37 1.43 -4.74
CA PRO A 46 10.82 0.46 -5.74
C PRO A 46 10.79 -1.00 -5.27
N GLN A 47 11.19 -1.29 -4.02
CA GLN A 47 11.10 -2.64 -3.45
C GLN A 47 9.66 -3.17 -3.35
N LEU A 48 8.65 -2.29 -3.28
CA LEU A 48 7.26 -2.70 -3.27
C LEU A 48 6.86 -3.23 -4.66
N VAL A 49 7.32 -2.56 -5.71
CA VAL A 49 7.10 -2.97 -7.11
C VAL A 49 7.75 -4.33 -7.37
N GLU A 50 9.04 -4.47 -7.03
CA GLU A 50 9.81 -5.70 -7.22
C GLU A 50 9.15 -6.90 -6.51
N LYS A 51 8.89 -6.78 -5.21
CA LYS A 51 8.33 -7.90 -4.42
C LYS A 51 6.90 -8.25 -4.83
N PHE A 52 6.11 -7.27 -5.26
CA PHE A 52 4.74 -7.53 -5.67
C PHE A 52 4.69 -8.19 -7.06
N GLU A 53 5.65 -7.90 -7.94
CA GLU A 53 5.86 -8.63 -9.19
C GLU A 53 6.19 -10.11 -8.91
N GLU A 54 7.17 -10.38 -8.04
CA GLU A 54 7.52 -11.75 -7.63
C GLU A 54 6.33 -12.50 -7.03
N LEU A 55 5.55 -11.81 -6.19
CA LEU A 55 4.33 -12.35 -5.59
C LEU A 55 3.28 -12.74 -6.65
N ARG A 56 3.02 -11.88 -7.65
CA ARG A 56 2.07 -12.17 -8.74
C ARG A 56 2.52 -13.37 -9.56
N LEU A 57 3.80 -13.44 -9.92
CA LEU A 57 4.37 -14.56 -10.68
C LEU A 57 4.30 -15.89 -9.92
N ALA A 58 4.49 -15.85 -8.59
CA ALA A 58 4.46 -17.05 -7.75
C ALA A 58 3.04 -17.58 -7.50
N LEU A 59 2.08 -16.69 -7.22
CA LEU A 59 0.73 -17.10 -6.85
C LEU A 59 -0.08 -17.63 -8.03
N LYS A 60 0.22 -17.20 -9.27
CA LYS A 60 -0.46 -17.65 -10.50
C LYS A 60 -2.00 -17.56 -10.45
N VAL A 61 -2.54 -16.74 -9.56
CA VAL A 61 -3.95 -16.41 -9.43
C VAL A 61 -4.11 -14.90 -9.50
N PRO A 62 -5.25 -14.37 -10.01
CA PRO A 62 -5.42 -12.93 -10.08
C PRO A 62 -5.47 -12.32 -8.68
N ILE A 63 -4.63 -11.32 -8.44
CA ILE A 63 -4.57 -10.54 -7.21
C ILE A 63 -5.28 -9.21 -7.45
N ARG A 64 -6.20 -8.84 -6.56
CA ARG A 64 -6.83 -7.52 -6.56
C ARG A 64 -6.24 -6.67 -5.46
N ILE A 65 -5.82 -5.46 -5.81
CA ILE A 65 -5.43 -4.44 -4.84
C ILE A 65 -6.70 -3.71 -4.41
N ASN A 66 -7.02 -3.69 -3.11
CA ASN A 66 -8.09 -2.84 -2.57
C ASN A 66 -7.57 -1.47 -2.14
N ARG A 67 -6.28 -1.35 -1.82
CA ARG A 67 -5.70 -0.08 -1.39
C ARG A 67 -4.21 0.01 -1.72
N GLY A 68 -3.83 1.03 -2.49
CA GLY A 68 -2.43 1.47 -2.64
C GLY A 68 -2.15 2.69 -1.76
N VAL A 69 -1.87 3.83 -2.38
CA VAL A 69 -1.64 5.09 -1.69
C VAL A 69 -2.94 5.71 -1.17
N SER A 70 -2.85 6.55 -0.14
CA SER A 70 -3.96 7.35 0.37
C SER A 70 -3.47 8.77 0.71
N CYS A 71 -4.28 9.79 0.40
CA CYS A 71 -4.11 11.09 1.05
C CYS A 71 -4.58 11.01 2.52
N TRP A 72 -4.19 11.97 3.35
CA TRP A 72 -4.55 11.99 4.77
C TRP A 72 -6.06 11.96 5.00
N ASP A 73 -6.82 12.79 4.28
CA ASP A 73 -8.28 12.86 4.47
C ASP A 73 -8.98 11.55 4.11
N HIS A 74 -8.54 10.90 3.04
CA HIS A 74 -9.07 9.59 2.66
C HIS A 74 -8.65 8.50 3.65
N HIS A 75 -7.42 8.56 4.16
CA HIS A 75 -6.96 7.67 5.22
C HIS A 75 -7.83 7.80 6.47
N VAL A 76 -8.12 9.01 6.92
CA VAL A 76 -9.04 9.27 8.04
C VAL A 76 -10.45 8.76 7.73
N ALA A 77 -10.97 8.99 6.53
CA ALA A 77 -12.30 8.54 6.13
C ALA A 77 -12.44 7.01 6.21
N ILE A 78 -11.43 6.25 5.76
CA ILE A 78 -11.39 4.78 5.88
C ILE A 78 -11.45 4.37 7.36
N TYR A 79 -10.67 5.01 8.23
CA TYR A 79 -10.67 4.68 9.66
C TYR A 79 -11.99 5.02 10.35
N LYS A 80 -12.65 6.13 9.99
CA LYS A 80 -13.99 6.45 10.49
C LYS A 80 -15.05 5.41 10.10
N GLN A 81 -14.93 4.82 8.92
CA GLN A 81 -15.82 3.74 8.47
C GLN A 81 -15.54 2.43 9.21
N GLN A 82 -14.27 2.13 9.50
CA GLN A 82 -13.86 0.91 10.18
C GLN A 82 -14.08 0.94 11.71
N TYR A 83 -13.88 2.11 12.33
CA TYR A 83 -13.87 2.31 13.78
C TYR A 83 -14.80 3.48 14.16
N LEU A 84 -16.11 3.24 14.14
CA LEU A 84 -17.14 4.28 14.25
C LEU A 84 -16.91 5.31 15.38
N THR A 85 -16.46 4.85 16.56
CA THR A 85 -16.30 5.70 17.75
C THR A 85 -14.87 5.86 18.24
N THR A 86 -13.93 5.04 17.75
CA THR A 86 -12.53 4.99 18.25
C THR A 86 -11.49 5.19 17.15
N TRP A 87 -11.90 5.66 15.97
CA TRP A 87 -11.01 5.83 14.81
C TRP A 87 -9.77 6.67 15.11
N ASP A 88 -9.87 7.66 15.99
CA ASP A 88 -8.81 8.56 16.42
C ASP A 88 -7.70 7.83 17.21
N LEU A 89 -8.04 6.75 17.91
CA LEU A 89 -7.09 5.88 18.60
C LEU A 89 -6.33 4.94 17.64
N HIS A 90 -6.85 4.75 16.43
CA HIS A 90 -6.32 3.78 15.47
C HIS A 90 -5.61 4.45 14.27
N VAL A 91 -6.07 5.64 13.88
CA VAL A 91 -5.50 6.37 12.74
C VAL A 91 -4.13 6.93 13.09
N THR A 92 -3.18 6.82 12.16
CA THR A 92 -1.82 7.34 12.39
C THR A 92 -1.22 7.93 11.13
N ARG A 93 -0.49 9.04 11.29
CA ARG A 93 0.33 9.64 10.23
C ARG A 93 1.55 8.79 9.86
N ASP A 94 1.86 7.77 10.66
CA ASP A 94 2.93 6.82 10.37
C ASP A 94 2.54 5.70 9.39
N SER A 95 1.29 5.69 8.93
CA SER A 95 0.79 4.72 7.95
C SER A 95 1.63 4.70 6.68
N ARG A 96 2.01 3.49 6.23
CA ARG A 96 2.79 3.24 5.02
C ARG A 96 1.99 3.39 3.71
N HIS A 97 0.68 3.55 3.81
CA HIS A 97 -0.16 3.97 2.67
C HIS A 97 -0.09 5.49 2.41
N LEU A 98 0.42 6.28 3.37
CA LEU A 98 0.68 7.69 3.15
C LEU A 98 2.06 7.85 2.51
N VAL A 99 2.21 8.85 1.64
CA VAL A 99 3.53 9.22 1.13
C VAL A 99 4.34 9.82 2.29
N ARG A 100 5.49 9.22 2.60
CA ARG A 100 6.41 9.65 3.66
C ARG A 100 7.76 10.01 3.04
N GLY A 101 8.08 11.30 3.05
CA GLY A 101 9.16 11.80 2.21
C GLY A 101 8.75 11.63 0.75
N GLU A 102 9.46 10.77 0.03
CA GLU A 102 9.25 10.57 -1.41
C GLU A 102 8.28 9.42 -1.73
N PHE A 103 8.09 8.45 -0.82
CA PHE A 103 7.43 7.19 -1.15
C PHE A 103 6.31 6.76 -0.20
N PHE A 104 5.30 6.08 -0.73
CA PHE A 104 4.45 5.14 0.01
C PHE A 104 4.98 3.71 -0.21
N SER A 105 4.70 2.83 0.74
CA SER A 105 5.37 1.51 0.82
C SER A 105 4.46 0.38 1.28
N ALA A 106 3.13 0.57 1.26
CA ALA A 106 2.16 -0.48 1.60
C ALA A 106 1.07 -0.68 0.53
N ILE A 107 0.57 -1.91 0.48
CA ILE A 107 -0.56 -2.33 -0.35
C ILE A 107 -1.48 -3.22 0.51
N ASP A 108 -2.79 -2.96 0.45
CA ASP A 108 -3.80 -3.92 0.86
C ASP A 108 -4.30 -4.65 -0.40
N TRP A 109 -4.33 -5.97 -0.36
CA TRP A 109 -4.68 -6.82 -1.50
C TRP A 109 -5.33 -8.13 -1.08
N TYR A 110 -5.98 -8.80 -2.02
CA TYR A 110 -6.57 -10.12 -1.82
C TYR A 110 -6.50 -10.97 -3.09
N PRO A 111 -6.21 -12.28 -2.99
CA PRO A 111 -6.34 -13.19 -4.12
C PRO A 111 -7.82 -13.37 -4.49
N SER A 112 -8.10 -13.76 -5.74
CA SER A 112 -9.48 -13.88 -6.25
C SER A 112 -10.32 -14.98 -5.58
N GLY A 113 -9.72 -15.83 -4.74
CA GLY A 113 -10.42 -16.78 -3.87
C GLY A 113 -10.07 -16.54 -2.39
N SER A 114 -11.02 -16.87 -1.50
CA SER A 114 -10.85 -16.71 -0.06
C SER A 114 -10.05 -17.84 0.59
N ALA A 115 -9.97 -19.00 -0.05
CA ALA A 115 -9.23 -20.15 0.45
C ALA A 115 -7.71 -19.93 0.41
N GLU A 116 -7.24 -19.01 -0.45
CA GLU A 116 -5.83 -18.76 -0.70
C GLU A 116 -5.22 -17.67 0.18
N LEU A 117 -5.99 -16.96 1.03
CA LEU A 117 -5.47 -15.83 1.82
C LEU A 117 -4.25 -16.21 2.68
N PHE A 118 -4.29 -17.36 3.35
CA PHE A 118 -3.16 -17.79 4.18
C PHE A 118 -1.94 -18.15 3.33
N TYR A 119 -2.13 -18.94 2.26
CA TYR A 119 -1.05 -19.29 1.34
C TYR A 119 -0.42 -18.03 0.72
N ALA A 120 -1.24 -17.08 0.31
CA ALA A 120 -0.81 -15.81 -0.25
C ALA A 120 -0.01 -14.96 0.75
N ALA A 121 -0.44 -14.90 2.01
CA ALA A 121 0.31 -14.24 3.08
C ALA A 121 1.67 -14.92 3.34
N MET A 122 1.72 -16.26 3.32
CA MET A 122 2.97 -17.01 3.47
C MET A 122 3.92 -16.79 2.29
N THR A 123 3.41 -16.72 1.06
CA THR A 123 4.20 -16.38 -0.12
C THR A 123 4.77 -14.95 -0.02
N ALA A 124 3.99 -13.99 0.46
CA ALA A 124 4.52 -12.66 0.76
C ALA A 124 5.62 -12.71 1.84
N ALA A 125 5.49 -13.57 2.85
CA ALA A 125 6.52 -13.73 3.87
C ALA A 125 7.82 -14.32 3.29
N TYR A 126 7.70 -15.26 2.35
CA TYR A 126 8.81 -15.82 1.61
C TYR A 126 9.59 -14.75 0.81
N PHE A 127 8.88 -13.82 0.16
CA PHE A 127 9.47 -12.65 -0.53
C PHE A 127 9.88 -11.51 0.42
N ARG A 128 9.91 -11.77 1.74
CA ARG A 128 10.44 -10.88 2.78
C ARG A 128 9.81 -9.49 2.76
N PHE A 129 8.49 -9.39 2.56
CA PHE A 129 7.80 -8.14 2.92
C PHE A 129 8.10 -7.80 4.39
N SER A 130 8.35 -6.53 4.66
CA SER A 130 8.83 -6.04 5.96
C SER A 130 7.78 -6.19 7.06
N ALA A 131 6.51 -6.06 6.69
CA ALA A 131 5.41 -6.50 7.52
C ALA A 131 4.28 -7.07 6.68
N ILE A 132 3.60 -8.06 7.27
CA ILE A 132 2.43 -8.70 6.69
C ILE A 132 1.38 -8.79 7.78
N ILE A 133 0.20 -8.21 7.54
CA ILE A 133 -0.94 -8.30 8.43
C ILE A 133 -2.06 -9.01 7.69
N LEU A 134 -2.40 -10.21 8.16
CA LEU A 134 -3.52 -10.97 7.63
C LEU A 134 -4.80 -10.48 8.32
N TYR A 135 -5.70 -9.89 7.54
CA TYR A 135 -7.07 -9.58 7.93
C TYR A 135 -8.02 -10.66 7.43
N ARG A 136 -9.27 -10.64 7.90
CA ARG A 136 -10.29 -11.64 7.54
C ARG A 136 -10.54 -11.76 6.02
N ASN A 137 -10.35 -10.68 5.26
CA ASN A 137 -10.73 -10.60 3.85
C ASN A 137 -9.65 -9.98 2.94
N PHE A 138 -8.51 -9.56 3.48
CA PHE A 138 -7.39 -9.01 2.71
C PHE A 138 -6.08 -9.17 3.48
N ILE A 139 -4.98 -8.92 2.79
CA ILE A 139 -3.63 -8.91 3.32
C ILE A 139 -3.10 -7.49 3.18
N HIS A 140 -2.61 -6.93 4.28
CA HIS A 140 -1.78 -5.75 4.25
C HIS A 140 -0.33 -6.20 4.16
N ALA A 141 0.44 -5.64 3.24
CA ALA A 141 1.87 -5.89 3.13
C ALA A 141 2.61 -4.59 2.89
N ASP A 142 3.75 -4.40 3.56
CA ASP A 142 4.62 -3.25 3.38
C ASP A 142 6.11 -3.60 3.25
N VAL A 143 6.89 -2.65 2.72
CA VAL A 143 8.34 -2.75 2.52
C VAL A 143 9.08 -1.62 3.26
N GLY A 144 10.41 -1.71 3.30
CA GLY A 144 11.31 -0.77 3.98
C GLY A 144 11.81 -1.28 5.33
N GLN A 145 12.40 -0.41 6.15
CA GLN A 145 12.94 -0.83 7.45
C GLN A 145 11.83 -1.15 8.45
N ARG A 146 11.63 -2.45 8.68
CA ARG A 146 11.03 -3.06 9.89
C ARG A 146 11.81 -4.34 10.17
N ASN A 147 11.88 -4.76 11.43
CA ASN A 147 12.20 -6.15 11.73
C ASN A 147 11.04 -6.98 11.15
N ASN A 148 11.29 -8.01 10.33
CA ASN A 148 10.23 -8.77 9.66
C ASN A 148 9.17 -9.21 10.67
N VAL A 149 7.93 -8.71 10.56
CA VAL A 149 6.83 -9.12 11.45
C VAL A 149 5.62 -9.59 10.66
N VAL A 150 5.15 -10.80 10.97
CA VAL A 150 3.86 -11.32 10.52
C VAL A 150 2.88 -11.19 11.69
N PHE A 151 1.84 -10.39 11.51
CA PHE A 151 0.74 -10.27 12.46
C PHE A 151 -0.52 -10.94 11.90
N ILE A 152 -1.16 -11.80 12.69
CA ILE A 152 -2.46 -12.37 12.34
C ILE A 152 -3.51 -11.64 13.20
N ARG A 153 -4.36 -10.81 12.58
CA ARG A 153 -5.51 -10.20 13.26
C ARG A 153 -6.74 -11.08 13.04
N LYS A 154 -7.27 -11.62 14.14
CA LYS A 154 -8.53 -12.39 14.16
C LYS A 154 -9.74 -11.45 14.06
#